data_AF-A0A2V7RUK4-F1
#
_entry.id   AF-A0A2V7RUK4-F1
#
_cell.length_a   1.000
_cell.length_b   1.000
_cell.length_c   1.000
_cell.angle_alpha   90.00
_cell.angle_beta   90.00
_cell.angle_gamma   90.00
#
_symmetry.space_group_name_H-M   'P 1'
#
loop_
_entity.id
_entity.type
_entity.pdbx_description
1 polymer ?
#
loop_
_entity_poly.entity_id
_entity_poly.type
_entity_poly.pdbx_seq_one_letter_code
_entity_poly.pdbx_strand_id
1 'polypeptide(L)'
;MTDIGRSRRIWRRSFFILLGVSVVVIGILLIVRPDKKVSYAGESHDTAEQNLEIVARVLQDQQPPAMRSGVLKVLRRDNPKARILATDTTVSIGNLTFLFARSGRLERVLAR
;
A
#
# COMPACT_ATOMS: atom_id res chain seq x y z
N MET A 1 -10.78 44.53 50.66
CA MET A 1 -9.73 44.34 49.63
C MET A 1 -10.27 43.33 48.63
N THR A 2 -10.55 43.75 47.40
CA THR A 2 -11.52 43.14 46.47
C THR A 2 -11.11 41.77 45.89
N ASP A 3 -12.02 40.80 46.00
CA ASP A 3 -11.93 39.40 45.53
C ASP A 3 -11.61 39.28 44.01
N ILE A 4 -11.96 40.32 43.24
CA ILE A 4 -11.77 40.44 41.79
C ILE A 4 -10.27 40.35 41.40
N GLY A 5 -9.37 40.86 42.26
CA GLY A 5 -7.92 40.84 42.00
C GLY A 5 -7.27 39.46 42.15
N ARG A 6 -7.91 38.55 42.90
CA ARG A 6 -7.47 37.16 43.10
C ARG A 6 -7.95 36.29 41.94
N SER A 7 -9.22 36.47 41.55
CA SER A 7 -9.83 35.79 40.40
C SER A 7 -9.08 36.07 39.08
N ARG A 8 -8.74 37.34 38.78
CA ARG A 8 -7.94 37.68 37.58
C ARG A 8 -6.53 37.06 37.58
N ARG A 9 -5.89 36.94 38.75
CA ARG A 9 -4.56 36.31 38.88
C ARG A 9 -4.62 34.80 38.69
N ILE A 10 -5.66 34.15 39.21
CA ILE A 10 -5.90 32.71 39.04
C ILE A 10 -6.21 32.42 37.56
N TRP A 11 -7.06 33.22 36.92
CA TRP A 11 -7.43 33.05 35.51
C TRP A 11 -6.23 33.18 34.56
N ARG A 12 -5.37 34.18 34.80
CA ARG A 12 -4.11 34.34 34.05
C ARG A 12 -3.16 33.15 34.27
N ARG A 13 -3.01 32.68 35.51
CA ARG A 13 -2.18 31.49 35.81
C ARG A 13 -2.71 30.25 35.11
N SER A 14 -4.01 29.99 35.18
CA SER A 14 -4.64 28.86 34.49
C SER A 14 -4.48 28.94 32.97
N PHE A 15 -4.59 30.14 32.39
CA PHE A 15 -4.36 30.35 30.95
C PHE A 15 -2.91 30.00 30.55
N PHE A 16 -1.91 30.48 31.29
CA PHE A 16 -0.51 30.18 30.99
C PHE A 16 -0.14 28.71 31.25
N ILE A 17 -0.75 28.07 32.26
CA ILE A 17 -0.58 26.64 32.51
C ILE A 17 -1.15 25.83 31.35
N LEU A 18 -2.38 26.14 30.91
CA LEU A 18 -3.01 25.48 29.76
C LEU A 18 -2.22 25.70 28.46
N LEU A 19 -1.70 26.91 28.25
CA LEU A 19 -0.87 27.23 27.09
C LEU A 19 0.45 26.47 27.13
N GLY A 20 1.10 26.38 28.29
CA GLY A 20 2.31 25.56 28.48
C GLY A 20 2.06 24.08 28.22
N VAL A 21 0.98 23.52 28.77
CA VAL A 21 0.59 22.12 28.52
C VAL A 21 0.30 21.90 27.04
N SER A 22 -0.39 22.83 26.36
CA SER A 22 -0.66 22.75 24.92
C SER A 22 0.63 22.70 24.09
N VAL A 23 1.58 23.60 24.38
CA VAL A 23 2.89 23.63 23.69
C VAL A 23 3.68 22.36 23.97
N VAL A 24 3.66 21.84 25.20
CA VAL A 24 4.32 20.58 25.56
C VAL A 24 3.68 19.39 24.84
N VAL A 25 2.34 19.31 24.77
CA VAL A 25 1.64 18.25 24.04
C VAL A 25 1.93 18.30 22.55
N ILE A 26 1.93 19.50 21.93
CA ILE A 26 2.30 19.68 20.52
C ILE A 26 3.77 19.31 20.31
N GLY A 27 4.67 19.72 21.21
CA GLY A 27 6.08 19.35 21.17
C GLY A 27 6.29 17.85 21.26
N ILE A 28 5.59 17.17 22.17
CA ILE A 28 5.62 15.72 22.29
C ILE A 28 5.04 15.07 21.03
N LEU A 29 3.94 15.58 20.45
CA LEU A 29 3.39 15.07 19.19
C LEU A 29 4.36 15.22 18.01
N LEU A 30 5.15 16.29 17.98
CA LEU A 30 6.15 16.53 16.93
C LEU A 30 7.42 15.68 17.12
N ILE A 31 7.83 15.45 18.38
CA ILE A 31 9.00 14.62 18.73
C ILE A 31 8.66 13.13 18.62
N VAL A 32 7.47 12.74 19.05
CA VAL A 32 6.84 11.46 18.74
C VAL A 32 6.32 11.53 17.31
N ARG A 33 7.23 11.77 16.35
CA ARG A 33 7.10 11.06 15.08
C ARG A 33 7.11 9.59 15.48
N PRO A 34 6.01 8.86 15.30
CA PRO A 34 6.11 7.44 15.48
C PRO A 34 7.10 7.00 14.41
N ASP A 35 8.25 6.48 14.82
CA ASP A 35 9.10 5.61 14.01
C ASP A 35 8.36 4.29 13.71
N LYS A 36 7.03 4.34 13.64
CA LYS A 36 6.20 3.43 12.90
C LYS A 36 6.42 3.76 11.43
N LYS A 37 7.55 3.31 10.92
CA LYS A 37 7.59 2.60 9.64
C LYS A 37 6.70 1.36 9.76
N VAL A 38 5.39 1.57 9.96
CA VAL A 38 4.38 0.58 9.64
C VAL A 38 4.25 0.71 8.13
N SER A 39 5.13 -0.03 7.46
CA SER A 39 5.24 -0.13 6.00
C SER A 39 3.99 -0.82 5.45
N TYR A 40 2.86 -0.10 5.43
CA TYR A 40 1.62 -0.54 4.79
C TYR A 40 1.11 0.46 3.74
N ALA A 41 1.93 1.44 3.34
CA ALA A 41 1.59 2.42 2.31
C ALA A 41 2.50 2.35 1.06
N GLY A 42 3.71 1.77 1.17
CA GLY A 42 4.60 1.59 0.01
C GLY A 42 4.29 0.33 -0.81
N GLU A 43 3.76 -0.72 -0.17
CA GLU A 43 3.56 -2.01 -0.84
C GLU A 43 2.44 -1.96 -1.88
N SER A 44 1.43 -1.09 -1.73
CA SER A 44 0.29 -1.04 -2.67
C SER A 44 0.58 -0.27 -3.95
N HIS A 45 1.43 0.75 -3.93
CA HIS A 45 1.85 1.46 -5.15
C HIS A 45 2.92 0.66 -5.89
N ASP A 46 3.91 0.13 -5.16
CA ASP A 46 4.94 -0.72 -5.76
C ASP A 46 4.33 -2.01 -6.35
N THR A 47 3.38 -2.67 -5.67
CA THR A 47 2.70 -3.83 -6.28
C THR A 47 1.82 -3.46 -7.46
N ALA A 48 1.16 -2.30 -7.49
CA ALA A 48 0.36 -1.90 -8.65
C ALA A 48 1.25 -1.63 -9.87
N GLU A 49 2.37 -0.93 -9.69
CA GLU A 49 3.35 -0.69 -10.75
C GLU A 49 4.03 -1.99 -11.19
N GLN A 50 4.41 -2.85 -10.25
CA GLN A 50 4.99 -4.17 -10.54
C GLN A 50 3.99 -5.09 -11.24
N ASN A 51 2.70 -5.03 -10.88
CA ASN A 51 1.63 -5.77 -11.53
C ASN A 51 1.40 -5.28 -12.97
N LEU A 52 1.40 -3.96 -13.18
CA LEU A 52 1.31 -3.35 -14.50
C LEU A 52 2.51 -3.74 -15.38
N GLU A 53 3.71 -3.74 -14.81
CA GLU A 53 4.93 -4.13 -15.52
C GLU A 53 4.89 -5.60 -15.94
N ILE A 54 4.45 -6.51 -15.06
CA ILE A 54 4.31 -7.94 -15.37
C ILE A 54 3.27 -8.14 -16.49
N VAL A 55 2.13 -7.45 -16.42
CA VAL A 55 1.10 -7.53 -17.46
C VAL A 55 1.58 -6.95 -18.79
N ALA A 56 2.26 -5.80 -18.76
CA ALA A 56 2.83 -5.18 -19.95
C ALA A 56 3.87 -6.08 -20.62
N ARG A 57 4.78 -6.70 -19.85
CA ARG A 57 5.76 -7.67 -20.39
C ARG A 57 5.08 -8.88 -20.99
N VAL A 58 4.09 -9.45 -20.31
CA VAL A 58 3.33 -10.60 -20.84
C VAL A 58 2.62 -10.24 -22.15
N LEU A 59 2.02 -9.06 -22.25
CA LEU A 59 1.36 -8.58 -23.47
C LEU A 59 2.34 -8.18 -24.58
N GLN A 60 3.54 -7.71 -24.23
CA GLN A 60 4.57 -7.32 -25.18
C GLN A 60 5.32 -8.52 -25.76
N ASP A 61 5.68 -9.50 -24.92
CA ASP A 61 6.35 -10.75 -25.33
C ASP A 61 5.39 -11.72 -26.03
N GLN A 62 4.09 -11.60 -25.79
CA GLN A 62 3.06 -12.41 -26.42
C GLN A 62 2.16 -11.53 -27.28
N GLN A 63 2.52 -11.37 -28.55
CA GLN A 63 1.65 -10.78 -29.56
C GLN A 63 0.28 -11.48 -29.49
N PRO A 64 -0.83 -10.74 -29.27
CA PRO A 64 -2.09 -11.35 -28.88
C PRO A 64 -2.57 -12.36 -29.94
N PRO A 65 -3.07 -13.53 -29.50
CA PRO A 65 -3.45 -13.86 -28.13
C PRO A 65 -2.37 -14.62 -27.33
N ALA A 66 -2.06 -14.12 -26.13
CA ALA A 66 -1.17 -14.78 -25.19
C ALA A 66 -1.72 -16.15 -24.75
N MET A 67 -0.87 -17.18 -24.78
CA MET A 67 -1.25 -18.55 -24.39
C MET A 67 -0.81 -18.85 -22.97
N ARG A 68 -1.57 -19.70 -22.25
CA ARG A 68 -1.27 -20.13 -20.87
C ARG A 68 0.18 -20.59 -20.67
N SER A 69 0.69 -21.41 -21.60
CA SER A 69 2.08 -21.91 -21.55
C SER A 69 3.10 -20.77 -21.68
N GLY A 70 2.83 -19.79 -22.54
CA GLY A 70 3.64 -18.59 -22.73
C GLY A 70 3.65 -17.72 -21.48
N VAL A 71 2.47 -17.40 -20.94
CA VAL A 71 2.34 -16.64 -19.70
C VAL A 71 3.07 -17.32 -18.55
N LEU A 72 2.90 -18.64 -18.36
CA LEU A 72 3.59 -19.36 -17.30
C LEU A 72 5.12 -19.35 -17.48
N LYS A 73 5.61 -19.43 -18.72
CA LYS A 73 7.04 -19.38 -19.04
C LYS A 73 7.63 -18.02 -18.71
N VAL A 74 6.96 -16.94 -19.09
CA VAL A 74 7.38 -15.56 -18.77
C VAL A 74 7.35 -15.34 -17.26
N LEU A 75 6.25 -15.70 -16.59
CA LEU A 75 6.13 -15.53 -15.14
C LEU A 75 7.22 -16.30 -14.36
N ARG A 76 7.55 -17.53 -14.75
CA ARG A 76 8.63 -18.31 -14.12
C ARG A 76 10.02 -17.74 -14.42
N ARG A 77 10.23 -17.20 -15.62
CA ARG A 77 11.51 -16.60 -16.03
C ARG A 77 11.77 -15.33 -15.23
N ASP A 78 10.76 -14.47 -15.12
CA ASP A 78 10.90 -13.15 -14.50
C ASP A 78 10.82 -13.23 -12.97
N ASN A 79 10.09 -14.21 -12.44
CA ASN A 79 9.87 -14.37 -11.00
C ASN A 79 10.14 -15.82 -10.55
N PRO A 80 11.39 -16.31 -10.59
CA PRO A 80 11.72 -17.73 -10.32
C PRO A 80 11.43 -18.18 -8.88
N LYS A 81 11.36 -17.24 -7.93
CA LYS A 81 11.05 -17.51 -6.51
C LYS A 81 9.58 -17.28 -6.14
N ALA A 82 8.78 -16.72 -7.05
CA ALA A 82 7.39 -16.40 -6.74
C ALA A 82 6.51 -17.66 -6.74
N ARG A 83 5.56 -17.70 -5.82
CA ARG A 83 4.57 -18.78 -5.75
C ARG A 83 3.54 -18.58 -6.86
N ILE A 84 3.68 -19.34 -7.94
CA ILE A 84 2.74 -19.34 -9.07
C ILE A 84 1.73 -20.48 -8.86
N LEU A 85 0.44 -20.13 -8.78
CA LEU A 85 -0.65 -21.09 -8.69
C LEU A 85 -1.31 -21.18 -10.07
N ALA A 86 -1.18 -22.32 -10.75
CA ALA A 86 -1.74 -22.55 -12.07
C ALA A 86 -2.77 -23.68 -12.04
N THR A 87 -3.96 -23.40 -12.55
CA THR A 87 -5.03 -24.36 -12.85
C THR A 87 -5.22 -24.45 -14.37
N ASP A 88 -6.20 -25.23 -14.83
CA ASP A 88 -6.48 -25.37 -16.26
C ASP A 88 -6.96 -24.06 -16.92
N THR A 89 -7.64 -23.20 -16.16
CA THR A 89 -8.24 -21.95 -16.64
C THR A 89 -7.67 -20.70 -15.99
N THR A 90 -6.83 -20.84 -14.96
CA THR A 90 -6.23 -19.69 -14.27
C THR A 90 -4.74 -19.86 -14.05
N VAL A 91 -4.00 -18.76 -14.10
CA VAL A 91 -2.63 -18.67 -13.58
C VAL A 91 -2.59 -17.47 -12.67
N SER A 92 -2.10 -17.63 -11.44
CA SER A 92 -2.03 -16.55 -10.47
C SER A 92 -0.65 -16.45 -9.84
N ILE A 93 -0.24 -15.22 -9.57
CA ILE A 93 1.05 -14.85 -8.98
C ILE A 93 0.82 -13.63 -8.08
N GLY A 94 1.02 -13.79 -6.77
CA GLY A 94 0.70 -12.73 -5.81
C GLY A 94 -0.76 -12.28 -5.93
N ASN A 95 -0.98 -11.00 -6.21
CA ASN A 95 -2.30 -10.39 -6.36
C ASN A 95 -2.86 -10.46 -7.81
N LEU A 96 -2.09 -11.00 -8.76
CA LEU A 96 -2.52 -11.14 -10.14
C LEU A 96 -3.15 -12.50 -10.41
N THR A 97 -4.26 -12.49 -11.12
CA THR A 97 -4.92 -13.70 -11.65
C THR A 97 -5.20 -13.52 -13.14
N PHE A 98 -4.51 -14.30 -13.96
CA PHE A 98 -4.69 -14.45 -15.39
C PHE A 98 -5.76 -15.52 -15.64
N LEU A 99 -6.83 -15.16 -16.35
CA LEU A 99 -7.93 -16.03 -16.75
C LEU A 99 -7.77 -16.42 -18.22
N PHE A 100 -7.87 -17.72 -18.48
CA PHE A 100 -7.73 -18.31 -19.79
C PHE A 100 -9.04 -18.96 -20.24
N ALA A 101 -9.37 -18.76 -21.51
CA ALA A 101 -10.41 -19.49 -22.22
C ALA A 101 -10.11 -21.00 -22.19
N ARG A 102 -11.12 -21.83 -22.48
CA ARG A 102 -10.91 -23.26 -22.81
C ARG A 102 -9.94 -23.46 -23.97
N SER A 103 -9.81 -22.48 -24.86
CA SER A 103 -8.83 -22.49 -25.96
C SER A 103 -7.39 -22.24 -25.50
N GLY A 104 -7.16 -21.98 -24.20
CA GLY A 104 -5.84 -21.68 -23.63
C GLY A 104 -5.37 -20.24 -23.85
N ARG A 105 -6.22 -19.40 -24.46
CA ARG A 105 -5.95 -17.97 -24.72
C ARG A 105 -6.29 -17.13 -23.50
N LEU A 106 -5.47 -16.12 -23.22
CA LEU A 106 -5.73 -15.15 -22.16
C LEU A 106 -6.99 -14.33 -22.51
N GLU A 107 -7.99 -14.36 -21.63
CA GLU A 107 -9.23 -13.60 -21.78
C GLU A 107 -9.23 -12.35 -20.89
N ARG A 108 -8.71 -12.47 -19.67
CA ARG A 108 -8.76 -11.40 -18.68
C ARG A 108 -7.61 -11.50 -17.70
N VAL A 109 -7.17 -10.36 -17.18
CA VAL A 109 -6.29 -10.29 -16.01
C VAL A 109 -7.04 -9.55 -14.90
N LEU A 110 -7.02 -10.11 -13.71
CA LEU A 110 -7.58 -9.52 -12.50
C LEU A 110 -6.43 -9.18 -11.55
N ALA A 111 -6.44 -7.96 -11.02
CA ALA A 111 -5.60 -7.55 -9.90
C ALA A 111 -6.51 -7.39 -8.67
N ARG A 112 -6.14 -8.03 -7.56
CA ARG A 112 -6.81 -7.85 -6.25
C ARG A 112 -6.16 -6.75 -5.43
#